data_AF-W6ZA49-F1
#
_entry.id   AF-W6ZA49-F1
#
_cell.length_a   1.000
_cell.length_b   1.000
_cell.length_c   1.000
_cell.angle_alpha   90.00
_cell.angle_beta   90.00
_cell.angle_gamma   90.00
#
_symmetry.space_group_name_H-M   'P 1'
#
loop_
_entity.id
_entity.type
_entity.pdbx_description
1 polymer ?
#
loop_
_entity_poly.entity_id
_entity_poly.type
_entity_poly.pdbx_seq_one_letter_code
_entity_poly.pdbx_strand_id
1 'polypeptide(L)'
;MLVEEIAEVVAIDVARDPAFDRDEVLEDPLDALDICSSLVTITTNNAEGSTRPAQRIITLAHYSVQEYLASDRIKQGQAKQYSMQEVKCHNIIIEGCLKYLIGLQQPISTYILKSSTLARYAAEFWSTHLRQTEDETDRASQVAMSLMSIEQPAYLSWIQLFDPDIPWKEPDLRRGLDSTAMPLYYAALLGVKVITRMLLDQGAEVHAQGGRYGNALQAASGQGHEQVVKTLLYAGAH
;
A
#
# COMPACT_ATOMS: atom_id res chain seq x y z
N MET A 1 -7.81 -7.38 5.65
CA MET A 1 -6.97 -8.31 4.88
C MET A 1 -7.75 -9.61 4.73
N LEU A 2 -7.83 -10.11 3.51
CA LEU A 2 -8.45 -11.39 3.17
C LEU A 2 -7.58 -12.54 3.67
N VAL A 3 -8.20 -13.69 3.89
CA VAL A 3 -7.45 -14.92 4.25
C VAL A 3 -6.47 -15.28 3.15
N GLU A 4 -6.85 -15.13 1.88
CA GLU A 4 -6.03 -15.49 0.74
C GLU A 4 -4.80 -14.59 0.56
N GLU A 5 -4.83 -13.37 1.10
CA GLU A 5 -3.71 -12.43 1.06
C GLU A 5 -2.58 -12.84 2.01
N ILE A 6 -2.89 -13.55 3.11
CA ILE A 6 -1.89 -13.85 4.15
C ILE A 6 -0.81 -14.84 3.68
N ALA A 7 -1.15 -15.73 2.74
CA ALA A 7 -0.22 -16.71 2.21
C ALA A 7 1.01 -16.05 1.59
N GLU A 8 0.82 -14.90 0.92
CA GLU A 8 1.89 -14.13 0.32
C GLU A 8 2.56 -13.18 1.32
N VAL A 9 1.86 -12.75 2.37
CA VAL A 9 2.45 -11.91 3.43
C VAL A 9 3.57 -12.64 4.15
N VAL A 10 3.41 -13.95 4.40
CA VAL A 10 4.44 -14.78 5.06
C VAL A 10 5.73 -14.88 4.24
N ALA A 11 5.62 -14.76 2.91
CA ALA A 11 6.72 -14.79 1.96
C ALA A 11 7.45 -13.44 1.79
N ILE A 12 7.10 -12.42 2.59
CA ILE A 12 7.74 -11.10 2.54
C ILE A 12 8.71 -10.95 3.71
N ASP A 13 9.99 -10.81 3.38
CA ASP A 13 11.04 -10.37 4.30
C ASP A 13 11.60 -9.02 3.83
N VAL A 14 11.17 -7.94 4.49
CA VAL A 14 11.59 -6.56 4.15
C VAL A 14 13.09 -6.32 4.37
N ALA A 15 13.82 -7.23 5.01
CA ALA A 15 15.27 -7.14 5.14
C ALA A 15 16.02 -7.75 3.93
N ARG A 16 15.37 -8.61 3.13
CA ARG A 16 15.95 -9.25 1.94
C ARG A 16 15.80 -8.40 0.67
N ASP A 17 16.57 -8.78 -0.35
CA ASP A 17 16.47 -8.30 -1.72
C ASP A 17 16.68 -9.47 -2.71
N PRO A 18 15.64 -9.90 -3.47
CA PRO A 18 14.28 -9.40 -3.43
C PRO A 18 13.59 -9.69 -2.09
N ALA A 19 12.65 -8.84 -1.70
CA ALA A 19 11.96 -8.97 -0.42
C ALA A 19 10.81 -10.00 -0.45
N PHE A 20 10.28 -10.30 -1.63
CA PHE A 20 9.21 -11.27 -1.82
C PHE A 20 9.79 -12.51 -2.49
N ASP A 21 9.63 -13.66 -1.84
CA ASP A 21 10.05 -14.96 -2.40
C ASP A 21 8.82 -15.81 -2.71
N ARG A 22 8.57 -16.02 -4.00
CA ARG A 22 7.40 -16.78 -4.44
C ARG A 22 7.43 -18.24 -3.99
N ASP A 23 8.62 -18.81 -3.79
CA ASP A 23 8.78 -20.19 -3.37
C ASP A 23 8.49 -20.38 -1.87
N GLU A 24 8.45 -19.28 -1.10
CA GLU A 24 8.08 -19.27 0.33
C GLU A 24 6.56 -19.00 0.56
N VAL A 25 5.76 -18.85 -0.50
CA VAL A 25 4.30 -18.63 -0.38
C VAL A 25 3.62 -19.89 0.13
N LEU A 26 2.76 -19.74 1.14
CA LEU A 26 2.00 -20.86 1.70
C LEU A 26 1.03 -21.45 0.67
N GLU A 27 1.02 -22.80 0.55
CA GLU A 27 0.07 -23.50 -0.33
C GLU A 27 -1.38 -23.38 0.19
N ASP A 28 -1.58 -23.54 1.51
CA ASP A 28 -2.85 -23.26 2.18
C ASP A 28 -2.72 -21.97 3.01
N PRO A 29 -3.48 -20.90 2.70
CA PRO A 29 -3.48 -19.69 3.51
C PRO A 29 -3.88 -19.91 4.98
N LEU A 30 -4.60 -21.01 5.28
CA LEU A 30 -4.97 -21.37 6.64
C LEU A 30 -3.80 -21.83 7.49
N ASP A 31 -2.69 -22.28 6.89
CA ASP A 31 -1.47 -22.64 7.62
C ASP A 31 -0.88 -21.43 8.37
N ALA A 32 -1.18 -20.20 7.92
CA ALA A 32 -0.81 -18.99 8.66
C ALA A 32 -1.51 -18.89 10.02
N LEU A 33 -2.66 -19.54 10.20
CA LEU A 33 -3.31 -19.62 11.50
C LEU A 33 -2.53 -20.51 12.46
N ASP A 34 -1.80 -21.51 12.01
CA ASP A 34 -0.98 -22.34 12.91
C ASP A 34 0.17 -21.52 13.52
N ILE A 35 0.65 -20.51 12.79
CA ILE A 35 1.68 -19.56 13.26
C ILE A 35 1.11 -18.65 14.38
N CYS A 36 -0.17 -18.26 14.27
CA CYS A 36 -0.80 -17.21 15.09
C CYS A 36 -2.11 -17.66 15.78
N SER A 37 -2.26 -18.96 16.08
CA SER A 37 -3.55 -19.62 16.37
C SER A 37 -4.36 -19.06 17.55
N SER A 38 -3.70 -18.35 18.46
CA SER A 38 -4.34 -17.68 19.61
C SER A 38 -4.53 -16.17 19.44
N LEU A 39 -3.96 -15.58 18.39
CA LEU A 39 -3.95 -14.14 18.16
C LEU A 39 -4.96 -13.69 17.11
N VAL A 40 -5.27 -14.54 16.14
CA VAL A 40 -6.16 -14.20 15.02
C VAL A 40 -7.33 -15.18 14.89
N THR A 41 -8.41 -14.71 14.30
CA THR A 41 -9.58 -15.50 13.94
C THR A 41 -10.09 -15.11 12.55
N ILE A 42 -10.77 -16.04 11.88
CA ILE A 42 -11.40 -15.79 10.59
C ILE A 42 -12.85 -15.40 10.83
N THR A 43 -13.23 -14.27 10.24
CA THR A 43 -14.63 -13.83 10.18
C THR A 43 -15.06 -13.69 8.73
N THR A 44 -16.36 -13.82 8.49
CA THR A 44 -16.93 -13.66 7.15
C THR A 44 -17.58 -12.28 7.07
N ASN A 45 -17.09 -11.45 6.15
CA ASN A 45 -17.71 -10.17 5.85
C ASN A 45 -18.86 -10.38 4.85
N ASN A 46 -20.08 -10.50 5.39
CA ASN A 46 -21.30 -10.47 4.61
C ASN A 46 -21.77 -9.02 4.55
N ALA A 47 -21.44 -8.30 3.48
CA ALA A 47 -22.07 -7.01 3.25
C ALA A 47 -23.56 -7.25 2.97
N GLU A 48 -24.43 -7.04 3.97
CA GLU A 48 -25.87 -7.18 3.84
C GLU A 48 -26.36 -6.32 2.65
N GLY A 49 -26.93 -6.96 1.63
CA GLY A 49 -27.41 -6.30 0.41
C GLY A 49 -26.39 -6.20 -0.74
N SER A 50 -25.18 -6.76 -0.60
CA SER A 50 -24.17 -6.78 -1.66
C SER A 50 -24.30 -8.02 -2.56
N THR A 51 -24.14 -7.84 -3.87
CA THR A 51 -24.01 -8.94 -4.85
C THR A 51 -22.60 -9.57 -4.85
N ARG A 52 -21.66 -9.05 -4.04
CA ARG A 52 -20.32 -9.60 -3.92
C ARG A 52 -20.34 -10.87 -3.05
N PRO A 53 -19.58 -11.91 -3.43
CA PRO A 53 -19.47 -13.11 -2.61
C PRO A 53 -18.92 -12.78 -1.23
N ALA A 54 -19.37 -13.54 -0.23
CA ALA A 54 -18.88 -13.43 1.14
C ALA A 54 -17.36 -13.62 1.18
N GLN A 55 -16.66 -12.68 1.80
CA GLN A 55 -15.20 -12.68 1.89
C GLN A 55 -14.75 -13.10 3.29
N ARG A 56 -13.76 -14.00 3.35
CA ARG A 56 -13.13 -14.39 4.61
C ARG A 56 -12.02 -13.40 4.92
N ILE A 57 -12.11 -12.76 6.09
CA ILE A 57 -11.10 -11.81 6.56
C ILE A 57 -10.47 -12.29 7.86
N ILE A 58 -9.19 -11.96 8.01
CA ILE A 58 -8.45 -12.23 9.24
C ILE A 58 -8.60 -11.02 10.16
N THR A 59 -8.94 -11.29 11.41
CA THR A 59 -9.12 -10.29 12.48
C THR A 59 -8.42 -10.76 13.74
N LEU A 60 -8.13 -9.87 14.68
CA LEU A 60 -7.64 -10.28 15.99
C LEU A 60 -8.71 -11.08 16.73
N ALA A 61 -8.29 -12.17 17.39
CA ALA A 61 -9.20 -13.12 18.03
C ALA A 61 -10.08 -12.47 19.12
N HIS A 62 -9.56 -11.47 19.82
CA HIS A 62 -10.30 -10.70 20.81
C HIS A 62 -9.73 -9.29 20.94
N TYR A 63 -10.58 -8.32 21.27
CA TYR A 63 -10.16 -6.92 21.47
C TYR A 63 -9.03 -6.77 22.52
N SER A 64 -9.05 -7.60 23.57
CA SER A 64 -7.99 -7.62 24.58
C SER A 64 -6.62 -8.03 24.05
N VAL A 65 -6.55 -8.78 22.95
CA VAL A 65 -5.27 -9.14 22.29
C VAL A 65 -4.63 -7.86 21.75
N GLN A 66 -5.41 -7.03 21.06
CA GLN A 66 -4.95 -5.73 20.56
C GLN A 66 -4.45 -4.85 21.71
N GLU A 67 -5.25 -4.71 22.77
CA GLU A 67 -4.87 -3.90 23.93
C GLU A 67 -3.57 -4.40 24.56
N TYR A 68 -3.42 -5.71 24.71
CA TYR A 68 -2.20 -6.28 25.29
C TYR A 68 -0.97 -6.04 24.41
N LEU A 69 -1.08 -6.29 23.10
CA LEU A 69 0.02 -6.10 22.13
C LEU A 69 0.45 -4.63 22.03
N ALA A 70 -0.49 -3.69 22.17
CA ALA A 70 -0.22 -2.25 22.15
C ALA A 70 0.21 -1.67 23.51
N SER A 71 -0.04 -2.37 24.62
CA SER A 71 0.23 -1.86 25.97
C SER A 71 1.73 -1.77 26.31
N ASP A 72 2.08 -0.97 27.32
CA ASP A 72 3.43 -0.98 27.90
C ASP A 72 3.75 -2.26 28.67
N ARG A 73 2.72 -3.02 29.08
CA ARG A 73 2.88 -4.26 29.85
C ARG A 73 3.68 -5.30 29.07
N ILE A 74 3.43 -5.45 27.77
CA ILE A 74 4.16 -6.44 26.95
C ILE A 74 5.65 -6.08 26.84
N LYS A 75 6.01 -4.79 26.86
CA LYS A 75 7.39 -4.29 26.72
C LYS A 75 8.28 -4.73 27.89
N GLN A 76 7.69 -5.02 29.04
CA GLN A 76 8.40 -5.45 30.26
C GLN A 76 8.48 -6.98 30.40
N GLY A 77 7.73 -7.73 29.58
CA GLY A 77 7.64 -9.17 29.65
C GLY A 77 8.58 -9.92 28.70
N GLN A 78 8.51 -11.25 28.74
CA GLN A 78 9.24 -12.13 27.81
C GLN A 78 8.78 -11.96 26.35
N ALA A 79 7.55 -11.49 26.13
CA ALA A 79 6.95 -11.26 24.81
C ALA A 79 7.22 -9.85 24.23
N LYS A 80 8.15 -9.07 24.80
CA LYS A 80 8.42 -7.67 24.38
C LYS A 80 8.68 -7.48 22.88
N GLN A 81 9.22 -8.50 22.22
CA GLN A 81 9.50 -8.50 20.78
C GLN A 81 8.23 -8.45 19.91
N TYR A 82 7.08 -8.83 20.46
CA TYR A 82 5.78 -8.81 19.79
C TYR A 82 4.97 -7.55 20.11
N SER A 83 5.56 -6.55 20.79
CA SER A 83 4.91 -5.27 21.06
C SER A 83 4.57 -4.54 19.76
N MET A 84 3.30 -4.19 19.58
CA MET A 84 2.82 -3.44 18.44
C MET A 84 2.86 -1.94 18.75
N GLN A 85 3.70 -1.21 18.01
CA GLN A 85 3.74 0.26 18.05
C GLN A 85 3.14 0.75 16.73
N GLU A 86 2.11 1.57 16.80
CA GLU A 86 1.30 1.99 15.65
C GLU A 86 2.14 2.45 14.45
N VAL A 87 3.05 3.41 14.66
CA VAL A 87 3.96 3.92 13.62
C VAL A 87 4.84 2.82 13.04
N LYS A 88 5.39 1.91 13.87
CA LYS A 88 6.21 0.80 13.39
C LYS A 88 5.41 -0.21 12.57
N CYS A 89 4.19 -0.51 13.00
CA CYS A 89 3.28 -1.38 12.26
C CYS A 89 2.98 -0.80 10.89
N HIS A 90 2.67 0.51 10.81
CA HIS A 90 2.50 1.19 9.54
C HIS A 90 3.75 1.10 8.66
N ASN A 91 4.95 1.33 9.21
CA ASN A 91 6.21 1.20 8.45
C ASN A 91 6.43 -0.19 7.87
N ILE A 92 6.17 -1.24 8.65
CA ILE A 92 6.30 -2.62 8.18
C ILE A 92 5.32 -2.89 7.03
N ILE A 93 4.07 -2.44 7.15
CA ILE A 93 3.07 -2.63 6.09
C ILE A 93 3.46 -1.86 4.82
N ILE A 94 3.93 -0.60 4.95
CA ILE A 94 4.38 0.20 3.81
C ILE A 94 5.55 -0.48 3.09
N GLU A 95 6.60 -0.86 3.84
CA GLU A 95 7.77 -1.51 3.25
C GLU A 95 7.39 -2.84 2.59
N GLY A 96 6.54 -3.65 3.25
CA GLY A 96 6.06 -4.91 2.70
C GLY A 96 5.27 -4.71 1.41
N CYS A 97 4.28 -3.81 1.40
CA CYS A 97 3.46 -3.53 0.21
C CYS A 97 4.30 -3.00 -0.95
N LEU A 98 5.17 -2.02 -0.69
CA LEU A 98 5.96 -1.39 -1.74
C LEU A 98 7.01 -2.34 -2.31
N LYS A 99 7.75 -3.07 -1.44
CA LYS A 99 8.74 -4.04 -1.90
C LYS A 99 8.10 -5.22 -2.60
N TYR A 100 6.92 -5.66 -2.18
CA TYR A 100 6.14 -6.65 -2.89
C TYR A 100 5.81 -6.18 -4.31
N LEU A 101 5.24 -4.96 -4.47
CA LEU A 101 4.88 -4.42 -5.79
C LEU A 101 6.09 -4.25 -6.72
N ILE A 102 7.23 -3.79 -6.18
CA ILE A 102 8.49 -3.64 -6.92
C ILE A 102 9.06 -5.01 -7.30
N GLY A 103 8.94 -6.00 -6.41
CA GLY A 103 9.44 -7.37 -6.61
C GLY A 103 8.59 -8.24 -7.53
N LEU A 104 7.36 -7.82 -7.88
CA LEU A 104 6.55 -8.53 -8.87
C LEU A 104 7.27 -8.61 -10.21
N GLN A 105 7.14 -9.76 -10.88
CA GLN A 105 7.71 -9.92 -12.22
C GLN A 105 7.04 -8.95 -13.21
N GLN A 106 7.85 -8.11 -13.84
CA GLN A 106 7.42 -7.08 -14.78
C GLN A 106 7.71 -7.44 -16.25
N PRO A 107 6.85 -7.05 -17.20
CA PRO A 107 5.52 -6.46 -17.02
C PRO A 107 4.54 -7.47 -16.44
N ILE A 108 3.52 -6.99 -15.70
CA ILE A 108 2.51 -7.87 -15.10
C ILE A 108 1.72 -8.59 -16.20
N SER A 109 1.80 -9.91 -16.21
CA SER A 109 0.97 -10.76 -17.07
C SER A 109 -0.36 -11.12 -16.40
N THR A 110 -1.31 -11.60 -17.19
CA THR A 110 -2.58 -12.14 -16.67
C THR A 110 -2.37 -13.33 -15.73
N TYR A 111 -1.29 -14.09 -15.91
CA TYR A 111 -0.92 -15.18 -15.01
C TYR A 111 -0.47 -14.63 -13.65
N ILE A 112 0.47 -13.68 -13.64
CA ILE A 112 0.94 -13.03 -12.41
C ILE A 112 -0.25 -12.40 -11.68
N LEU A 113 -1.08 -11.62 -12.37
CA LEU A 113 -2.26 -10.99 -11.78
C LEU A 113 -3.20 -11.99 -11.06
N LYS A 114 -3.47 -13.15 -11.68
CA LYS A 114 -4.35 -14.17 -11.10
C LYS A 114 -3.73 -14.93 -9.93
N SER A 115 -2.41 -14.94 -9.85
CA SER A 115 -1.63 -15.73 -8.91
C SER A 115 -0.94 -14.88 -7.85
N SER A 116 -1.26 -13.58 -7.81
CA SER A 116 -0.76 -12.58 -6.86
C SER A 116 -1.93 -12.06 -6.03
N THR A 117 -2.28 -12.75 -4.96
CA THR A 117 -3.46 -12.44 -4.15
C THR A 117 -3.29 -11.12 -3.37
N LEU A 118 -2.06 -10.78 -2.98
CA LEU A 118 -1.75 -9.57 -2.22
C LEU A 118 -1.59 -8.33 -3.10
N ALA A 119 -1.36 -8.48 -4.42
CA ALA A 119 -0.99 -7.37 -5.29
C ALA A 119 -1.97 -6.19 -5.27
N ARG A 120 -3.27 -6.48 -5.27
CA ARG A 120 -4.27 -5.41 -5.24
C ARG A 120 -4.31 -4.71 -3.88
N TYR A 121 -4.27 -5.46 -2.78
CA TYR A 121 -4.19 -4.89 -1.44
C TYR A 121 -2.95 -3.99 -1.30
N ALA A 122 -1.78 -4.50 -1.70
CA ALA A 122 -0.53 -3.74 -1.65
C ALA A 122 -0.63 -2.45 -2.46
N ALA A 123 -1.16 -2.51 -3.69
CA ALA A 123 -1.32 -1.36 -4.58
C ALA A 123 -2.29 -0.29 -4.03
N GLU A 124 -3.34 -0.71 -3.33
CA GLU A 124 -4.39 0.17 -2.80
C GLU A 124 -3.98 0.83 -1.46
N PHE A 125 -3.39 0.08 -0.54
CA PHE A 125 -3.30 0.51 0.87
C PHE A 125 -1.96 1.09 1.31
N TRP A 126 -0.87 0.92 0.55
CA TRP A 126 0.46 1.41 0.96
C TRP A 126 0.45 2.92 1.30
N SER A 127 -0.24 3.73 0.49
CA SER A 127 -0.27 5.19 0.65
C SER A 127 -1.08 5.61 1.88
N THR A 128 -2.12 4.85 2.22
CA THR A 128 -2.93 5.09 3.42
C THR A 128 -2.13 4.87 4.68
N HIS A 129 -1.28 3.83 4.71
CA HIS A 129 -0.37 3.62 5.83
C HIS A 129 0.73 4.69 5.88
N LEU A 130 1.27 5.11 4.74
CA LEU A 130 2.30 6.16 4.71
C LEU A 130 1.80 7.48 5.32
N ARG A 131 0.53 7.85 5.08
CA ARG A 131 -0.07 9.05 5.70
C ARG A 131 -0.13 9.01 7.23
N GLN A 132 -0.09 7.82 7.86
CA GLN A 132 -0.16 7.67 9.32
C GLN A 132 1.20 7.79 10.02
N THR A 133 2.29 7.98 9.27
CA THR A 133 3.67 7.90 9.80
C THR A 133 4.37 9.25 9.98
N GLU A 134 3.62 10.36 9.95
CA GLU A 134 4.06 11.76 10.20
C GLU A 134 5.56 12.05 9.99
N ASP A 135 6.00 12.35 8.75
CA ASP A 135 7.36 12.79 8.36
C ASP A 135 8.58 11.95 8.90
N GLU A 136 8.39 10.87 9.66
CA GLU A 136 9.45 10.11 10.38
C GLU A 136 10.14 9.03 9.52
N THR A 137 9.80 8.87 8.24
CA THR A 137 10.10 7.64 7.49
C THR A 137 10.94 7.84 6.23
N ASP A 138 12.26 8.04 6.42
CA ASP A 138 13.21 8.15 5.31
C ASP A 138 13.19 6.91 4.39
N ARG A 139 13.22 5.70 4.97
CA ARG A 139 13.29 4.45 4.20
C ARG A 139 12.01 4.18 3.42
N ALA A 140 10.85 4.24 4.07
CA ALA A 140 9.56 3.99 3.42
C ALA A 140 9.30 4.99 2.29
N SER A 141 9.62 6.27 2.50
CA SER A 141 9.50 7.31 1.48
C SER A 141 10.42 7.06 0.28
N GLN A 142 11.65 6.57 0.50
CA GLN A 142 12.56 6.20 -0.60
C GLN A 142 12.05 5.02 -1.43
N VAL A 143 11.48 3.98 -0.79
CA VAL A 143 10.89 2.86 -1.52
C VAL A 143 9.66 3.32 -2.30
N ALA A 144 8.84 4.22 -1.73
CA ALA A 144 7.68 4.78 -2.42
C ALA A 144 8.09 5.63 -3.63
N MET A 145 9.14 6.44 -3.50
CA MET A 145 9.73 7.18 -4.63
C MET A 145 10.24 6.23 -5.72
N SER A 146 10.82 5.09 -5.34
CA SER A 146 11.28 4.07 -6.30
C SER A 146 10.11 3.43 -7.07
N LEU A 147 9.00 3.12 -6.38
CA LEU A 147 7.76 2.67 -7.01
C LEU A 147 7.20 3.72 -7.97
N MET A 148 7.25 5.00 -7.58
CA MET A 148 6.67 6.11 -8.32
C MET A 148 7.58 6.71 -9.41
N SER A 149 8.73 6.08 -9.71
CA SER A 149 9.59 6.52 -10.80
C SER A 149 9.07 6.04 -12.15
N ILE A 150 8.85 6.97 -13.09
CA ILE A 150 8.40 6.66 -14.47
C ILE A 150 9.44 5.87 -15.28
N GLU A 151 10.70 5.86 -14.83
CA GLU A 151 11.77 5.09 -15.46
C GLU A 151 11.68 3.60 -15.09
N GLN A 152 10.95 3.28 -14.01
CA GLN A 152 10.79 1.93 -13.52
C GLN A 152 9.46 1.33 -13.98
N PRO A 153 9.44 0.05 -14.41
CA PRO A 153 8.21 -0.61 -14.84
C PRO A 153 7.19 -0.76 -13.70
N ALA A 154 7.67 -0.79 -12.45
CA ALA A 154 6.83 -0.92 -11.26
C ALA A 154 5.79 0.21 -11.15
N TYR A 155 6.07 1.42 -11.65
CA TYR A 155 5.12 2.53 -11.64
C TYR A 155 3.89 2.23 -12.49
N LEU A 156 4.09 1.82 -13.75
CA LEU A 156 2.99 1.48 -14.63
C LEU A 156 2.19 0.30 -14.07
N SER A 157 2.91 -0.72 -13.59
CA SER A 157 2.31 -1.92 -13.01
C SER A 157 1.46 -1.63 -11.78
N TRP A 158 1.89 -0.70 -10.92
CA TRP A 158 1.07 -0.22 -9.81
C TRP A 158 -0.25 0.37 -10.31
N ILE A 159 -0.22 1.27 -11.29
CA ILE A 159 -1.44 1.89 -11.85
C ILE A 159 -2.31 0.87 -12.61
N GLN A 160 -1.71 -0.14 -13.23
CA GLN A 160 -2.44 -1.24 -13.86
C GLN A 160 -3.14 -2.13 -12.83
N LEU A 161 -2.55 -2.37 -11.66
CA LEU A 161 -3.16 -3.13 -10.56
C LEU A 161 -4.27 -2.35 -9.85
N PHE A 162 -4.06 -1.05 -9.67
CA PHE A 162 -4.98 -0.16 -8.98
C PHE A 162 -4.84 1.26 -9.52
N ASP A 163 -5.92 1.80 -10.07
CA ASP A 163 -6.00 3.20 -10.47
C ASP A 163 -6.67 4.04 -9.37
N PRO A 164 -5.92 4.93 -8.68
CA PRO A 164 -6.50 5.78 -7.65
C PRO A 164 -7.62 6.71 -8.13
N ASP A 165 -7.71 7.03 -9.43
CA ASP A 165 -8.80 7.85 -9.99
C ASP A 165 -10.14 7.08 -10.08
N ILE A 166 -10.08 5.75 -10.10
CA ILE A 166 -11.21 4.86 -10.33
C ILE A 166 -11.07 3.61 -9.45
N PRO A 167 -11.08 3.76 -8.11
CA PRO A 167 -10.73 2.67 -7.18
C PRO A 167 -11.67 1.46 -7.27
N TRP A 168 -12.89 1.63 -7.79
CA TRP A 168 -13.85 0.54 -7.99
C TRP A 168 -13.61 -0.29 -9.27
N LYS A 169 -12.65 0.10 -10.13
CA LYS A 169 -12.35 -0.61 -11.37
C LYS A 169 -11.36 -1.76 -11.11
N GLU A 170 -11.60 -2.88 -11.79
CA GLU A 170 -10.68 -4.02 -11.84
C GLU A 170 -9.35 -3.64 -12.50
N PRO A 171 -8.26 -4.40 -12.22
CA PRO A 171 -6.97 -4.20 -12.85
C PRO A 171 -7.03 -4.11 -14.39
N ASP A 172 -6.30 -3.15 -14.96
CA ASP A 172 -6.32 -2.83 -16.39
C ASP A 172 -4.91 -2.93 -17.00
N LEU A 173 -4.50 -4.15 -17.34
CA LEU A 173 -3.19 -4.43 -17.96
C LEU A 173 -3.02 -3.83 -19.36
N ARG A 174 -4.08 -3.26 -19.96
CA ARG A 174 -4.01 -2.59 -21.28
C ARG A 174 -3.57 -1.14 -21.16
N ARG A 175 -3.57 -0.57 -19.95
CA ARG A 175 -3.15 0.81 -19.73
C ARG A 175 -1.67 0.96 -20.06
N GLY A 176 -1.35 1.95 -20.90
CA GLY A 176 0.01 2.37 -21.20
C GLY A 176 0.47 3.58 -20.39
N LEU A 177 1.77 3.84 -20.39
CA LEU A 177 2.36 4.99 -19.69
C LEU A 177 1.84 6.33 -20.24
N ASP A 178 1.62 6.43 -21.56
CA ASP A 178 1.09 7.65 -22.22
C ASP A 178 -0.31 8.05 -21.72
N SER A 179 -1.07 7.11 -21.15
CA SER A 179 -2.41 7.33 -20.57
C SER A 179 -2.40 7.37 -19.04
N THR A 180 -1.20 7.41 -18.44
CA THR A 180 -0.99 7.44 -17.00
C THR A 180 -0.52 8.83 -16.61
N ALA A 181 -1.13 9.42 -15.58
CA ALA A 181 -0.73 10.74 -15.12
C ALA A 181 0.71 10.72 -14.55
N MET A 182 1.34 11.88 -14.41
CA MET A 182 2.67 11.97 -13.81
C MET A 182 2.64 11.64 -12.32
N PRO A 183 3.74 11.15 -11.71
CA PRO A 183 3.77 10.75 -10.31
C PRO A 183 3.29 11.82 -9.32
N LEU A 184 3.58 13.10 -9.60
CA LEU A 184 3.14 14.22 -8.77
C LEU A 184 1.61 14.31 -8.67
N TYR A 185 0.89 13.96 -9.75
CA TYR A 185 -0.57 13.88 -9.75
C TYR A 185 -1.06 12.85 -8.74
N TYR A 186 -0.54 11.61 -8.80
CA TYR A 186 -1.00 10.54 -7.90
C TYR A 186 -0.55 10.77 -6.45
N ALA A 187 0.64 11.34 -6.24
CA ALA A 187 1.09 11.72 -4.90
C ALA A 187 0.12 12.75 -4.27
N ALA A 188 -0.34 13.70 -5.07
CA ALA A 188 -1.31 14.70 -4.68
C ALA A 188 -2.71 14.13 -4.45
N LEU A 189 -3.18 13.27 -5.35
CA LEU A 189 -4.46 12.57 -5.24
C LEU A 189 -4.53 11.67 -4.00
N LEU A 190 -3.42 11.02 -3.63
CA LEU A 190 -3.32 10.14 -2.47
C LEU A 190 -2.98 10.88 -1.17
N GLY A 191 -2.73 12.20 -1.22
CA GLY A 191 -2.44 13.00 -0.04
C GLY A 191 -1.11 12.68 0.64
N VAL A 192 -0.15 12.08 -0.08
CA VAL A 192 1.16 11.71 0.46
C VAL A 192 2.12 12.90 0.39
N LYS A 193 2.02 13.79 1.39
CA LYS A 193 2.78 15.05 1.49
C LYS A 193 4.30 14.87 1.31
N VAL A 194 4.91 13.89 1.98
CA VAL A 194 6.36 13.65 1.90
C VAL A 194 6.80 13.35 0.47
N ILE A 195 6.05 12.49 -0.24
CA ILE A 195 6.32 12.13 -1.64
C ILE A 195 6.09 13.32 -2.57
N THR A 196 5.03 14.10 -2.33
CA THR A 196 4.76 15.33 -3.09
C THR A 196 5.95 16.30 -3.00
N ARG A 197 6.48 16.51 -1.79
CA ARG A 197 7.67 17.36 -1.58
C ARG A 197 8.89 16.80 -2.29
N MET A 198 9.20 15.51 -2.12
CA MET A 198 10.36 14.88 -2.74
C MET A 198 10.32 14.95 -4.27
N LEU A 199 9.14 14.76 -4.88
CA LEU A 199 8.97 14.89 -6.33
C LEU A 199 9.22 16.34 -6.81
N LEU A 200 8.71 17.33 -6.08
CA LEU A 200 8.95 18.74 -6.40
C LEU A 200 10.44 19.12 -6.24
N ASP A 201 11.09 18.63 -5.18
CA ASP A 201 12.53 18.82 -4.96
C ASP A 201 13.37 18.19 -6.07
N GLN A 202 12.87 17.11 -6.70
CA GLN A 202 13.46 16.47 -7.87
C GLN A 202 13.08 17.15 -9.21
N GLY A 203 12.39 18.28 -9.18
CA GLY A 203 12.05 19.06 -10.37
C GLY A 203 10.84 18.53 -11.14
N ALA A 204 9.92 17.81 -10.49
CA ALA A 204 8.65 17.44 -11.11
C ALA A 204 7.89 18.69 -11.58
N GLU A 205 7.39 18.64 -12.81
CA GLU A 205 6.64 19.75 -13.42
C GLU A 205 5.32 19.99 -12.67
N VAL A 206 5.26 21.11 -11.94
CA VAL A 206 4.15 21.43 -11.03
C VAL A 206 2.82 21.65 -11.76
N HIS A 207 2.87 22.10 -13.03
CA HIS A 207 1.69 22.33 -13.85
C HIS A 207 1.36 21.18 -14.81
N ALA A 208 2.02 20.02 -14.66
CA ALA A 208 1.77 18.85 -15.49
C ALA A 208 0.28 18.50 -15.50
N GLN A 209 -0.30 18.47 -16.70
CA GLN A 209 -1.69 18.09 -16.90
C GLN A 209 -1.81 16.57 -16.99
N GLY A 210 -2.89 16.02 -16.45
CA GLY A 210 -3.18 14.61 -16.50
C GLY A 210 -4.15 14.15 -15.42
N GLY A 211 -4.56 12.89 -15.53
CA GLY A 211 -5.50 12.26 -14.61
C GLY A 211 -6.90 12.86 -14.68
N ARG A 212 -7.80 12.32 -13.86
CA ARG A 212 -9.22 12.69 -13.85
C ARG A 212 -9.50 14.12 -13.38
N TYR A 213 -8.69 14.64 -12.46
CA TYR A 213 -8.88 15.98 -11.88
C TYR A 213 -8.23 17.09 -12.69
N GLY A 214 -7.37 16.76 -13.67
CA GLY A 214 -6.72 17.71 -14.58
C GLY A 214 -5.27 18.01 -14.22
N ASN A 215 -4.96 18.28 -12.95
CA ASN A 215 -3.59 18.46 -12.46
C ASN A 215 -3.45 18.08 -10.98
N ALA A 216 -2.21 18.10 -10.46
CA ALA A 216 -1.92 17.70 -9.08
C ALA A 216 -2.64 18.59 -8.03
N LEU A 217 -2.70 19.90 -8.25
CA LEU A 217 -3.37 20.84 -7.32
C LEU A 217 -4.88 20.59 -7.26
N GLN A 218 -5.51 20.35 -8.40
CA GLN A 218 -6.93 20.02 -8.51
C GLN A 218 -7.24 18.66 -7.86
N ALA A 219 -6.36 17.66 -8.05
CA ALA A 219 -6.50 16.35 -7.41
C ALA A 219 -6.43 16.45 -5.87
N ALA A 220 -5.41 17.12 -5.33
CA ALA A 220 -5.28 17.32 -3.89
C ALA A 220 -6.46 18.12 -3.31
N SER A 221 -6.92 19.16 -4.02
CA SER A 221 -8.06 19.97 -3.60
C SER A 221 -9.36 19.14 -3.60
N GLY A 222 -9.59 18.35 -4.64
CA GLY A 222 -10.77 17.49 -4.78
C GLY A 222 -10.86 16.40 -3.70
N GLN A 223 -9.71 15.94 -3.17
CA GLN A 223 -9.65 14.96 -2.08
C GLN A 223 -9.50 15.59 -0.68
N GLY A 224 -9.45 16.92 -0.58
CA GLY A 224 -9.34 17.62 0.71
C GLY A 224 -7.94 17.51 1.36
N HIS A 225 -6.89 17.26 0.60
CA HIS A 225 -5.52 17.13 1.09
C HIS A 225 -4.85 18.49 1.30
N GLU A 226 -5.33 19.26 2.29
CA GLU A 226 -4.95 20.66 2.54
C GLU A 226 -3.43 20.88 2.61
N GLN A 227 -2.69 20.00 3.28
CA GLN A 227 -1.23 20.13 3.40
C GLN A 227 -0.50 19.92 2.07
N VAL A 228 -1.05 19.07 1.20
CA VAL A 228 -0.51 18.87 -0.15
C VAL A 228 -0.85 20.06 -1.05
N VAL A 229 -2.08 20.59 -0.94
CA VAL A 229 -2.48 21.84 -1.62
C VAL A 229 -1.52 22.97 -1.26
N LYS A 230 -1.25 23.20 0.03
CA LYS A 230 -0.29 24.21 0.48
C LYS A 230 1.10 23.97 -0.12
N THR A 231 1.58 22.73 -0.10
CA THR A 231 2.89 22.37 -0.67
C THR A 231 2.99 22.70 -2.16
N LEU A 232 1.95 22.38 -2.93
CA LEU A 232 1.89 22.67 -4.38
C LEU A 232 1.79 24.18 -4.65
N LEU A 233 0.99 24.93 -3.89
CA LEU A 233 0.88 26.39 -4.01
C LEU A 233 2.21 27.09 -3.69
N TYR A 234 2.93 26.63 -2.67
CA TYR A 234 4.28 27.14 -2.37
C TYR A 234 5.28 26.87 -3.51
N ALA A 235 5.07 25.80 -4.27
CA ALA A 235 5.86 25.47 -5.46
C ALA A 235 5.40 26.20 -6.74
N GLY A 236 4.41 27.10 -6.65
CA GLY A 236 3.94 27.92 -7.78
C GLY A 236 2.72 27.38 -8.53
N ALA A 237 2.12 26.28 -8.07
CA ALA A 237 0.86 25.78 -8.63
C ALA A 237 -0.25 26.85 -8.55
N HIS A 238 -1.10 26.93 -9.58
CA HIS A 238 -2.27 27.81 -9.64
C HIS A 238 -3.38 27.19 -10.50
#